data_AF-A0A177WW80-F1
#
_entry.id   AF-A0A177WW80-F1
#
_cell.length_a   1.000
_cell.length_b   1.000
_cell.length_c   1.000
_cell.angle_alpha   90.00
_cell.angle_beta   90.00
_cell.angle_gamma   90.00
#
_symmetry.space_group_name_H-M   'P 1'
#
loop_
_entity.id
_entity.type
_entity.pdbx_description
1 polymer ?
#
loop_
_entity_poly.entity_id
_entity_poly.type
_entity_poly.pdbx_seq_one_letter_code
_entity_poly.pdbx_strand_id
1 'polypeptide(L)'
;MIGSDAELDEILNAGENIQPIQKPPAADIYQSMIRAWVNEKAAPDLLPFQHDLVSQLRFIVETQQEGVHLRYSGQPTFNFLKFIYGLELERIKFVLRSYIRLRLGKIQHMTIYLLSDPELRMCMSDEELFFAERHITKDPIWGIYQSNGKLWTVMKCS
;
A
#
# COMPACT_ATOMS: atom_id res chain seq x y z
N MET A 1 43.20 -23.64 9.13
CA MET A 1 42.14 -23.81 10.16
C MET A 1 40.83 -23.56 9.45
N ILE A 2 40.23 -24.65 8.97
CA ILE A 2 38.90 -24.66 8.37
C ILE A 2 37.95 -24.67 9.56
N GLY A 3 36.95 -23.79 9.58
CA GLY A 3 35.98 -23.65 10.69
C GLY A 3 35.48 -25.01 11.11
N SER A 4 35.45 -25.25 12.43
CA SER A 4 35.02 -26.53 12.98
C SER A 4 33.65 -26.88 12.42
N ASP A 5 33.47 -28.13 12.00
CA ASP A 5 32.18 -28.67 11.54
C ASP A 5 31.05 -28.37 12.55
N ALA A 6 31.38 -28.19 13.83
CA ALA A 6 30.48 -27.74 14.89
C ALA A 6 29.79 -26.38 14.64
N GLU A 7 30.44 -25.42 13.97
CA GLU A 7 29.88 -24.07 13.69
C GLU A 7 28.89 -24.13 12.52
N LEU A 8 29.16 -25.02 11.56
CA LEU A 8 28.24 -25.37 10.47
C LEU A 8 27.06 -26.20 10.98
N ASP A 9 27.31 -27.17 11.87
CA ASP A 9 26.28 -28.00 12.48
C ASP A 9 25.37 -27.17 13.40
N GLU A 10 25.87 -26.14 14.06
CA GLU A 10 25.07 -25.21 14.86
C GLU A 10 24.14 -24.35 13.98
N ILE A 11 24.63 -23.91 12.80
CA ILE A 11 23.83 -23.20 11.80
C ILE A 11 22.78 -24.13 11.14
N LEU A 12 23.14 -25.40 10.87
CA LEU A 12 22.26 -26.40 10.28
C LEU A 12 21.18 -26.87 11.27
N ASN A 13 21.53 -27.09 12.55
CA ASN A 13 20.57 -27.42 13.61
C ASN A 13 19.62 -26.27 13.96
N ALA A 14 20.07 -25.01 13.86
CA ALA A 14 19.18 -23.86 13.94
C ALA A 14 18.11 -23.86 12.83
N GLY A 15 18.42 -24.52 11.70
CA GLY A 15 17.52 -24.78 10.58
C GLY A 15 16.41 -25.80 10.88
N GLU A 16 16.66 -26.77 11.75
CA GLU A 16 15.69 -27.84 12.06
C GLU A 16 14.48 -27.34 12.88
N ASN A 17 14.63 -26.22 13.59
CA ASN A 17 13.53 -25.56 14.30
C ASN A 17 12.85 -24.45 13.47
N ILE A 18 13.23 -24.31 12.19
CA ILE A 18 12.48 -23.50 11.23
C ILE A 18 11.24 -24.31 10.88
N GLN A 19 10.18 -24.10 11.67
CA GLN A 19 8.85 -24.58 11.31
C GLN A 19 8.59 -24.21 9.85
N PRO A 20 8.20 -25.17 8.99
CA PRO A 20 7.88 -24.87 7.61
C PRO A 20 6.89 -23.72 7.62
N ILE A 21 7.20 -22.66 6.85
CA ILE A 21 6.33 -21.50 6.73
C ILE A 21 5.00 -22.03 6.21
N GLN A 22 4.04 -22.29 7.11
CA GLN A 22 2.66 -22.56 6.74
C GLN A 22 2.28 -21.40 5.86
N LYS A 23 2.00 -21.63 4.57
CA LYS A 23 1.66 -20.59 3.60
C LYS A 23 0.62 -19.71 4.29
N PRO A 24 1.00 -18.50 4.76
CA PRO A 24 0.07 -17.74 5.56
C PRO A 24 -1.06 -17.33 4.62
N PRO A 25 -2.32 -17.22 5.09
CA PRO A 25 -3.41 -16.64 4.32
C PRO A 25 -3.01 -15.31 3.65
N ALA A 26 -2.02 -14.62 4.22
CA ALA A 26 -1.32 -13.46 3.68
C ALA A 26 -0.72 -13.61 2.25
N ALA A 27 -0.26 -14.80 1.84
CA ALA A 27 0.29 -14.99 0.50
C ALA A 27 -0.78 -14.77 -0.57
N ASP A 28 -2.00 -15.23 -0.33
CA ASP A 28 -3.12 -15.05 -1.24
C ASP A 28 -3.61 -13.59 -1.24
N ILE A 29 -3.55 -12.92 -0.08
CA ILE A 29 -3.86 -11.48 0.06
C ILE A 29 -2.84 -10.63 -0.71
N TYR A 30 -1.53 -10.91 -0.57
CA TYR A 30 -0.48 -10.18 -1.28
C TYR A 30 -0.63 -10.33 -2.81
N GLN A 31 -0.88 -11.54 -3.31
CA GLN A 31 -1.10 -11.76 -4.74
C GLN A 31 -2.36 -11.04 -5.24
N SER A 32 -3.42 -11.01 -4.43
CA SER A 32 -4.65 -10.25 -4.75
C SER A 32 -4.38 -8.75 -4.80
N MET A 33 -3.56 -8.23 -3.87
CA MET A 33 -3.13 -6.84 -3.87
C MET A 33 -2.27 -6.49 -5.10
N ILE A 34 -1.36 -7.38 -5.52
CA ILE A 34 -0.59 -7.20 -6.75
C ILE A 34 -1.51 -7.11 -7.97
N ARG A 35 -2.52 -7.97 -8.07
CA ARG A 35 -3.50 -7.92 -9.16
C ARG A 35 -4.27 -6.61 -9.15
N ALA A 36 -4.79 -6.18 -8.00
CA ALA A 36 -5.46 -4.89 -7.87
C ALA A 36 -4.56 -3.73 -8.30
N TRP A 37 -3.29 -3.75 -7.90
CA TRP A 37 -2.30 -2.75 -8.29
C TRP A 37 -2.00 -2.75 -9.79
N VAL A 38 -1.82 -3.91 -10.42
CA VAL A 38 -1.59 -4.02 -11.85
C VAL A 38 -2.82 -3.56 -12.64
N ASN A 39 -4.02 -3.95 -12.21
CA ASN A 39 -5.27 -3.53 -12.83
C ASN A 39 -5.45 -2.01 -12.75
N GLU A 40 -5.19 -1.42 -11.58
CA GLU A 40 -5.24 0.04 -11.43
C GLU A 40 -4.24 0.74 -12.34
N LYS A 41 -3.03 0.18 -12.53
CA LYS A 41 -2.03 0.75 -13.47
C LYS A 41 -2.47 0.71 -14.92
N ALA A 42 -3.18 -0.33 -15.31
CA ALA A 42 -3.62 -0.54 -16.69
C ALA A 42 -4.93 0.21 -17.01
N ALA A 43 -5.77 0.47 -16.01
CA ALA A 43 -7.04 1.16 -16.19
C ALA A 43 -6.83 2.67 -16.45
N PRO A 44 -7.48 3.26 -17.47
CA PRO A 44 -7.48 4.72 -17.65
C PRO A 44 -8.30 5.41 -16.56
N ASP A 45 -9.44 4.83 -16.20
CA ASP A 45 -10.34 5.33 -15.17
C ASP A 45 -9.97 4.80 -13.77
N LEU A 46 -10.54 5.45 -12.74
CA LEU A 46 -10.35 5.04 -11.35
C LEU A 46 -11.20 3.79 -11.04
N LEU A 47 -10.57 2.73 -10.55
CA LEU A 47 -11.29 1.52 -10.14
C LEU A 47 -11.86 1.66 -8.71
N PRO A 48 -12.75 0.76 -8.25
CA PRO A 48 -13.20 0.74 -6.87
C PRO A 48 -12.06 0.47 -5.88
N PHE A 49 -11.98 1.28 -4.82
CA PHE A 49 -10.96 1.13 -3.79
C PHE A 49 -11.07 -0.22 -3.06
N GLN A 50 -9.95 -0.95 -2.99
CA GLN A 50 -9.87 -2.26 -2.35
C GLN A 50 -9.66 -2.15 -0.82
N HIS A 51 -10.69 -1.70 -0.10
CA HIS A 51 -10.63 -1.44 1.36
C HIS A 51 -10.12 -2.65 2.15
N ASP A 52 -10.71 -3.82 1.94
CA ASP A 52 -10.39 -5.02 2.69
C ASP A 52 -8.96 -5.48 2.45
N LEU A 53 -8.51 -5.49 1.18
CA LEU A 53 -7.16 -5.92 0.82
C LEU A 53 -6.10 -4.99 1.42
N VAL A 54 -6.32 -3.68 1.35
CA VAL A 54 -5.39 -2.68 1.91
C VAL A 54 -5.31 -2.82 3.43
N SER A 55 -6.47 -2.93 4.11
CA SER A 55 -6.53 -3.05 5.57
C SER A 55 -5.89 -4.34 6.07
N GLN A 56 -6.21 -5.48 5.45
CA GLN A 56 -5.63 -6.78 5.81
C GLN A 56 -4.11 -6.79 5.59
N LEU A 57 -3.63 -6.26 4.47
CA LEU A 57 -2.20 -6.26 4.16
C LEU A 57 -1.42 -5.31 5.09
N ARG A 58 -2.00 -4.17 5.49
CA ARG A 58 -1.41 -3.31 6.53
C ARG A 58 -1.27 -4.03 7.85
N PHE A 59 -2.34 -4.69 8.31
CA PHE A 59 -2.33 -5.46 9.54
C PHE A 59 -1.26 -6.58 9.53
N ILE A 60 -1.13 -7.29 8.41
CA ILE A 60 -0.10 -8.32 8.23
C ILE A 60 1.30 -7.71 8.34
N VAL A 61 1.55 -6.58 7.67
CA VAL A 61 2.86 -5.89 7.72
C VAL A 61 3.20 -5.46 9.14
N GLU A 62 2.26 -4.87 9.86
CA GLU A 62 2.45 -4.42 11.26
C GLU A 62 2.75 -5.61 12.18
N THR A 63 1.92 -6.66 12.10
CA THR A 63 2.09 -7.88 12.91
C THR A 63 3.43 -8.57 12.63
N GLN A 64 3.83 -8.68 11.36
CA GLN A 64 5.12 -9.29 11.00
C GLN A 64 6.30 -8.43 11.46
N GLN A 65 6.20 -7.10 11.36
CA GLN A 65 7.25 -6.19 11.81
C GLN A 65 7.48 -6.33 13.32
N GLU A 66 6.42 -6.39 14.11
CA GLU A 66 6.49 -6.63 15.56
C GLU A 66 7.03 -8.02 15.89
N GLY A 67 6.56 -9.05 15.17
CA GLY A 67 7.00 -10.44 15.37
C GLY A 67 8.50 -10.65 15.10
N VAL A 68 9.03 -10.04 14.04
CA VAL A 68 10.46 -10.09 13.71
C VAL A 68 11.28 -9.34 14.77
N HIS A 69 10.79 -8.18 15.21
CA HIS A 69 11.45 -7.41 16.27
C HIS A 69 11.52 -8.22 17.56
N LEU A 70 10.41 -8.83 18.01
CA LEU A 70 10.36 -9.58 19.27
C LEU A 70 11.21 -10.86 19.24
N ARG A 71 11.18 -11.65 18.16
CA ARG A 71 11.87 -12.95 18.11
C ARG A 71 13.38 -12.84 18.01
N TYR A 72 13.87 -11.82 17.32
CA TYR A 72 15.28 -11.78 16.94
C TYR A 72 16.05 -10.63 17.60
N SER A 73 15.41 -9.71 18.33
CA SER A 73 16.11 -8.62 19.01
C SER A 73 17.24 -9.12 19.92
N GLY A 74 18.39 -8.43 19.88
CA GLY A 74 19.56 -8.76 20.70
C GLY A 74 20.38 -9.98 20.25
N GLN A 75 19.96 -10.72 19.22
CA GLN A 75 20.67 -11.92 18.74
C GLN A 75 21.42 -11.64 17.43
N PRO A 76 22.78 -11.59 17.44
CA PRO A 76 23.58 -11.28 16.24
C PRO A 76 23.55 -12.37 15.18
N THR A 77 23.40 -13.63 15.59
CA THR A 77 23.30 -14.82 14.73
C THR A 77 22.17 -14.72 13.71
N PHE A 78 21.06 -14.08 14.07
CA PHE A 78 19.89 -13.91 13.20
C PHE A 78 19.89 -12.60 12.40
N ASN A 79 20.97 -11.81 12.40
CA ASN A 79 21.00 -10.52 11.71
C ASN A 79 20.74 -10.62 10.20
N PHE A 80 21.30 -11.63 9.54
CA PHE A 80 21.04 -11.88 8.12
C PHE A 80 19.57 -12.19 7.85
N LEU A 81 18.96 -13.03 8.69
CA LEU A 81 17.55 -13.39 8.57
C LEU A 81 16.63 -12.18 8.82
N LYS A 82 16.93 -11.33 9.82
CA LYS A 82 16.23 -10.06 10.03
C LYS A 82 16.28 -9.16 8.79
N PHE A 83 17.46 -9.08 8.15
CA PHE A 83 17.63 -8.29 6.96
C PHE A 83 16.74 -8.79 5.81
N ILE A 84 16.67 -10.10 5.58
CA ILE A 84 15.77 -10.70 4.58
C ILE A 84 14.31 -10.37 4.90
N TYR A 85 13.87 -10.54 6.15
CA TYR A 85 12.50 -10.19 6.55
C TYR A 85 12.22 -8.68 6.38
N GLY A 86 13.20 -7.82 6.67
CA GLY A 86 13.09 -6.38 6.43
C GLY A 86 12.89 -6.05 4.95
N LEU A 87 13.66 -6.69 4.06
CA LEU A 87 13.50 -6.52 2.62
C LEU A 87 12.14 -7.00 2.11
N GLU A 88 11.65 -8.12 2.63
CA GLU A 88 10.32 -8.66 2.32
C GLU A 88 9.23 -7.65 2.68
N LEU A 89 9.26 -7.10 3.90
CA LEU A 89 8.31 -6.09 4.36
C LEU A 89 8.37 -4.82 3.52
N GLU A 90 9.56 -4.36 3.14
CA GLU A 90 9.70 -3.18 2.29
C GLU A 90 9.14 -3.42 0.88
N ARG A 91 9.29 -4.63 0.32
CA ARG A 91 8.65 -4.98 -0.96
C ARG A 91 7.12 -4.91 -0.85
N ILE A 92 6.53 -5.41 0.23
CA ILE A 92 5.08 -5.35 0.46
C ILE A 92 4.62 -3.90 0.64
N LYS A 93 5.31 -3.11 1.47
CA LYS A 93 5.03 -1.69 1.69
C LYS A 93 5.16 -0.88 0.41
N PHE A 94 6.11 -1.22 -0.48
CA PHE A 94 6.25 -0.57 -1.77
C PHE A 94 4.98 -0.71 -2.62
N VAL A 95 4.41 -1.92 -2.70
CA VAL A 95 3.17 -2.18 -3.46
C VAL A 95 2.01 -1.36 -2.91
N LEU A 96 1.78 -1.37 -1.59
CA LEU A 96 0.76 -0.54 -0.94
C LEU A 96 0.94 0.95 -1.25
N ARG A 97 2.17 1.45 -1.06
CA ARG A 97 2.53 2.85 -1.33
C ARG A 97 2.36 3.24 -2.80
N SER A 98 2.67 2.33 -3.72
CA SER A 98 2.56 2.56 -5.16
C SER A 98 1.10 2.58 -5.61
N TYR A 99 0.28 1.65 -5.10
CA TYR A 99 -1.16 1.59 -5.36
C TYR A 99 -1.85 2.90 -4.97
N ILE A 100 -1.63 3.38 -3.74
CA ILE A 100 -2.26 4.63 -3.26
C ILE A 100 -1.78 5.83 -4.07
N ARG A 101 -0.46 5.95 -4.35
CA ARG A 101 0.09 7.07 -5.15
C ARG A 101 -0.51 7.13 -6.55
N LEU A 102 -0.65 5.98 -7.19
CA LEU A 102 -1.21 5.88 -8.53
C LEU A 102 -2.66 6.40 -8.55
N ARG A 103 -3.46 5.95 -7.59
CA ARG A 103 -4.86 6.37 -7.44
C ARG A 103 -4.98 7.86 -7.15
N LEU A 104 -4.17 8.40 -6.23
CA LEU A 104 -4.11 9.83 -5.97
C LEU A 104 -3.75 10.62 -7.24
N GLY A 105 -2.81 10.13 -8.06
CA GLY A 105 -2.46 10.76 -9.32
C GLY A 105 -3.64 10.80 -10.32
N LYS A 106 -4.40 9.71 -10.41
CA LYS A 106 -5.65 9.69 -11.20
C LYS A 106 -6.66 10.68 -10.64
N ILE A 107 -6.93 10.64 -9.34
CA ILE A 107 -7.88 11.53 -8.68
C ILE A 107 -7.53 12.98 -8.98
N GLN A 108 -6.27 13.40 -8.82
CA GLN A 108 -5.81 14.76 -9.15
C GLN A 108 -6.18 15.16 -10.58
N HIS A 109 -5.97 14.28 -11.56
CA HIS A 109 -6.24 14.57 -12.97
C HIS A 109 -7.74 14.68 -13.30
N MET A 110 -8.58 13.85 -12.68
CA MET A 110 -10.03 13.77 -12.97
C MET A 110 -10.92 14.23 -11.80
N THR A 111 -10.40 15.09 -10.92
CA THR A 111 -11.06 15.47 -9.65
C THR A 111 -12.51 15.97 -9.84
N ILE A 112 -12.73 16.85 -10.84
CA ILE A 112 -14.06 17.44 -11.10
C ILE A 112 -15.05 16.38 -11.58
N TYR A 113 -14.61 15.51 -12.49
CA TYR A 113 -15.45 14.43 -13.03
C TYR A 113 -15.87 13.45 -11.93
N LEU A 114 -14.91 12.99 -11.12
CA LEU A 114 -15.17 12.07 -10.01
C LEU A 114 -16.10 12.68 -8.94
N LEU A 115 -15.98 13.98 -8.66
CA LEU A 115 -16.86 14.69 -7.72
C LEU A 115 -18.16 15.20 -8.36
N SER A 116 -18.42 14.94 -9.64
CA SER A 116 -19.71 15.28 -10.23
C SER A 116 -20.72 14.15 -10.02
N ASP A 117 -20.27 12.91 -10.10
CA ASP A 117 -21.11 11.71 -10.03
C ASP A 117 -21.06 11.05 -8.64
N PRO A 118 -22.21 10.80 -7.98
CA PRO A 118 -22.27 10.04 -6.74
C PRO A 118 -21.70 8.61 -6.82
N GLU A 119 -21.83 7.91 -7.95
CA GLU A 119 -21.34 6.52 -8.07
C GLU A 119 -19.81 6.47 -8.12
N LEU A 120 -19.20 7.43 -8.83
CA LEU A 120 -17.75 7.56 -8.89
C LEU A 120 -17.14 7.99 -7.55
N ARG A 121 -17.89 8.75 -6.74
CA ARG A 121 -17.48 9.05 -5.36
C ARG A 121 -17.33 7.80 -4.51
N MET A 122 -18.20 6.81 -4.69
CA MET A 122 -18.16 5.55 -3.93
C MET A 122 -16.95 4.67 -4.30
N CYS A 123 -16.26 4.97 -5.40
CA CYS A 123 -15.04 4.26 -5.80
C CYS A 123 -13.78 4.72 -5.06
N MET A 124 -13.85 5.82 -4.31
CA MET A 124 -12.76 6.40 -3.53
C MET A 124 -12.86 6.00 -2.05
N SER A 125 -11.70 5.93 -1.37
CA SER A 125 -11.70 5.86 0.10
C SER A 125 -12.07 7.21 0.73
N ASP A 126 -12.42 7.21 2.02
CA ASP A 126 -12.72 8.44 2.75
C ASP A 126 -11.55 9.43 2.73
N GLU A 127 -10.31 8.94 2.84
CA GLU A 127 -9.12 9.77 2.75
C GLU A 127 -8.87 10.30 1.33
N GLU A 128 -9.19 9.49 0.31
CA GLU A 128 -9.12 9.88 -1.10
C GLU A 128 -10.16 10.96 -1.44
N LEU A 129 -11.38 10.83 -0.90
CA LEU A 129 -12.45 11.83 -1.01
C LEU A 129 -12.05 13.15 -0.35
N PHE A 130 -11.58 13.09 0.89
CA PHE A 130 -11.09 14.28 1.60
C PHE A 130 -9.96 14.96 0.82
N PHE A 131 -9.05 14.17 0.25
CA PHE A 131 -7.99 14.68 -0.61
C PHE A 131 -8.55 15.39 -1.87
N ALA A 132 -9.52 14.78 -2.56
CA ALA A 132 -10.14 15.33 -3.76
C ALA A 132 -10.87 16.67 -3.50
N GLU A 133 -11.67 16.74 -2.44
CA GLU A 133 -12.39 17.96 -2.04
C GLU A 133 -11.41 19.10 -1.70
N ARG A 134 -10.34 18.75 -1.00
CA ARG A 134 -9.29 19.71 -0.64
C ARG A 134 -8.50 20.19 -1.85
N HIS A 135 -8.29 19.32 -2.84
CA HIS A 135 -7.56 19.63 -4.07
C HIS A 135 -8.26 20.73 -4.86
N ILE A 136 -9.59 20.59 -5.09
CA ILE A 136 -10.40 21.61 -5.76
C ILE A 136 -10.29 22.97 -5.07
N THR A 137 -10.36 22.99 -3.73
CA THR A 137 -10.33 24.23 -2.94
C THR A 137 -9.00 24.99 -3.03
N LYS A 138 -7.89 24.32 -3.33
CA LYS A 138 -6.54 24.91 -3.27
C LYS A 138 -5.99 25.39 -4.62
N ASP A 139 -6.51 24.92 -5.75
CA ASP A 139 -6.01 25.30 -7.07
C ASP A 139 -6.61 26.65 -7.53
N PRO A 140 -5.82 27.75 -7.58
CA PRO A 140 -6.36 29.09 -7.83
C PRO A 140 -6.74 29.35 -9.30
N ILE A 141 -6.40 28.42 -10.21
CA ILE A 141 -6.60 28.55 -11.65
C ILE A 141 -8.09 28.37 -12.00
N TRP A 142 -8.84 27.62 -11.19
CA TRP A 142 -10.27 27.35 -11.38
C TRP A 142 -11.09 28.02 -10.27
N GLY A 143 -11.15 29.35 -10.26
CA GLY A 143 -11.92 30.13 -9.29
C GLY A 143 -13.33 29.56 -9.11
N ILE A 144 -13.56 28.87 -8.00
CA ILE A 144 -14.85 28.29 -7.65
C ILE A 144 -15.76 29.44 -7.23
N TYR A 145 -16.63 29.88 -8.13
CA TYR A 145 -17.70 30.80 -7.77
C TYR A 145 -18.85 29.97 -7.17
N GLN A 146 -18.98 29.96 -5.84
CA GLN A 146 -20.19 29.47 -5.18
C GLN A 146 -21.27 30.55 -5.27
N SER A 147 -22.28 30.31 -6.09
CA SER A 147 -23.57 30.99 -6.00
C SER A 147 -24.69 29.95 -6.04
N ASN A 148 -25.44 29.86 -4.94
CA ASN A 148 -26.72 29.14 -4.84
C ASN A 148 -26.73 27.66 -5.26
N GLY A 149 -25.82 26.86 -4.70
CA GLY A 149 -25.98 25.39 -4.63
C GLY A 149 -25.87 24.61 -5.95
N LYS A 150 -25.34 25.21 -7.02
CA LYS A 150 -25.02 24.51 -8.27
C LYS A 150 -23.57 24.80 -8.69
N LEU A 151 -22.82 23.75 -9.02
CA LEU A 151 -21.46 23.83 -9.54
C LEU A 151 -21.50 24.18 -11.04
N TRP A 152 -20.88 25.29 -11.44
CA TRP A 152 -20.65 25.64 -12.85
C TRP A 152 -19.16 25.89 -13.09
N THR A 153 -18.63 25.36 -14.18
CA THR A 153 -17.23 25.57 -14.60
C THR A 153 -17.12 26.86 -15.43
N VAL A 154 -16.30 27.82 -15.00
CA VAL A 154 -15.94 29.00 -15.81
C VAL A 154 -14.44 28.93 -16.09
N MET A 155 -14.06 28.73 -17.36
CA MET A 155 -12.67 28.94 -17.80
C MET A 155 -12.35 30.43 -17.71
N LYS A 156 -11.29 30.80 -16.98
CA LYS A 156 -10.65 32.10 -17.18
C LYS A 156 -9.84 32.04 -18.47
N CYS A 157 -10.40 32.53 -19.59
CA CYS A 157 -9.57 32.95 -20.71
C CYS A 157 -8.72 34.14 -20.26
N SER A 158 -7.41 34.06 -20.50
CA SER A 158 -6.48 35.19 -20.36
C SER A 158 -6.71 36.24 -21.43
#